data_AF-A0AAV0UZV0-F1
#
_entry.id   AF-A0AAV0UZV0-F1
#
_cell.length_a   1.000
_cell.length_b   1.000
_cell.length_c   1.000
_cell.angle_alpha   90.00
_cell.angle_beta   90.00
_cell.angle_gamma   90.00
#
_symmetry.space_group_name_H-M   'P 1'
#
loop_
_entity.id
_entity.type
_entity.pdbx_description
1 polymer ?
#
loop_
_entity_poly.entity_id
_entity_poly.type
_entity_poly.pdbx_seq_one_letter_code
_entity_poly.pdbx_strand_id
1 'polypeptide(L)'
;MRDTGGKTGGKPGGAAGGGGGGKARKKREKGGTRKFVTSLEEMTLRDEQEDLKQSARKARRDDGEDGSDKDSDDASGSEDEGDDNDVELVAFERVPSNSLFGFATKADGPVLPHQQEKKVGGFAAIAKRQNPNAKKPSSKVMKAKDMDASAAPQQLSRREREAIEKERAEAYYLKKHLAGETDEAKKDLARLAEVKRRREEAEQRKQDEEAAAAERAKSGKTVQVKDDDEPLDARAIKALKPAALKEKLKERDLSTQGQKKELVQRLIDYENERAI
;
A
#
# COMPACT_ATOMS: atom_id res chain seq x y z
N MET A 1 43.21 -57.94 8.24
CA MET A 1 43.09 -58.94 7.16
C MET A 1 41.88 -58.53 6.32
N ARG A 2 41.95 -58.02 5.09
CA ARG A 2 42.89 -58.24 3.99
C ARG A 2 43.19 -56.94 3.25
N ASP A 3 44.37 -56.94 2.68
CA ASP A 3 45.03 -55.91 1.90
C ASP A 3 44.84 -56.17 0.38
N THR A 4 45.08 -55.12 -0.41
CA THR A 4 45.58 -55.08 -1.80
C THR A 4 44.66 -55.29 -3.03
N GLY A 5 44.86 -54.36 -3.98
CA GLY A 5 44.68 -54.50 -5.43
C GLY A 5 43.80 -53.40 -6.01
N GLY A 6 44.21 -52.48 -6.89
CA GLY A 6 45.40 -52.24 -7.72
C GLY A 6 44.98 -51.15 -8.73
N LYS A 7 45.71 -50.05 -8.85
CA LYS A 7 46.74 -49.79 -9.87
C LYS A 7 46.22 -49.15 -11.17
N THR A 8 46.58 -47.87 -11.32
CA THR A 8 47.01 -47.12 -12.53
C THR A 8 46.07 -46.87 -13.72
N GLY A 9 46.06 -45.61 -14.15
CA GLY A 9 46.32 -45.30 -15.57
C GLY A 9 45.40 -44.26 -16.19
N GLY A 10 45.99 -43.16 -16.67
CA GLY A 10 45.47 -42.43 -17.82
C GLY A 10 44.86 -41.06 -17.55
N LYS A 11 45.70 -40.03 -17.51
CA LYS A 11 45.36 -38.78 -18.22
C LYS A 11 45.20 -39.12 -19.71
N PRO A 12 44.20 -38.55 -20.37
CA PRO A 12 44.52 -37.89 -21.63
C PRO A 12 44.09 -36.43 -21.57
N GLY A 13 45.06 -35.54 -21.71
CA GLY A 13 44.77 -34.20 -22.19
C GLY A 13 44.24 -34.29 -23.62
N GLY A 14 43.16 -33.56 -23.89
CA GLY A 14 42.64 -33.30 -25.23
C GLY A 14 42.14 -31.88 -25.25
N ALA A 15 42.86 -31.02 -25.95
CA ALA A 15 42.56 -29.60 -26.12
C ALA A 15 41.53 -29.36 -27.23
N ALA A 16 40.83 -28.23 -27.09
CA ALA A 16 40.26 -27.38 -28.14
C ALA A 16 38.98 -27.80 -28.88
N GLY A 17 38.11 -26.79 -29.04
CA GLY A 17 36.87 -26.78 -29.85
C GLY A 17 35.67 -26.52 -28.93
N GLY A 18 35.05 -25.34 -28.85
CA GLY A 18 34.80 -24.35 -29.88
C GLY A 18 33.29 -24.19 -30.00
N GLY A 19 32.77 -23.01 -29.68
CA GLY A 19 31.44 -22.56 -30.11
C GLY A 19 30.25 -23.00 -29.26
N GLY A 20 29.67 -22.06 -28.50
CA GLY A 20 28.37 -22.26 -27.88
C GLY A 20 28.13 -21.40 -26.65
N GLY A 21 28.42 -20.11 -26.71
CA GLY A 21 28.03 -19.14 -25.68
C GLY A 21 26.51 -19.01 -25.61
N GLY A 22 25.85 -20.00 -25.02
CA GLY A 22 24.45 -19.91 -24.64
C GLY A 22 24.31 -18.80 -23.63
N LYS A 23 23.84 -17.63 -24.06
CA LYS A 23 23.47 -16.52 -23.18
C LYS A 23 22.46 -17.07 -22.17
N ALA A 24 22.94 -17.37 -20.95
CA ALA A 24 22.08 -17.69 -19.84
C ALA A 24 21.11 -16.51 -19.70
N ARG A 25 19.82 -16.75 -19.99
CA ARG A 25 18.77 -15.78 -19.75
C ARG A 25 18.81 -15.46 -18.26
N LYS A 26 19.38 -14.31 -17.87
CA LYS A 26 19.32 -13.81 -16.49
C LYS A 26 17.86 -13.92 -16.05
N LYS A 27 17.59 -14.75 -15.04
CA LYS A 27 16.28 -14.78 -14.39
C LYS A 27 16.05 -13.36 -13.90
N ARG A 28 15.18 -12.61 -14.58
CA ARG A 28 14.67 -11.35 -14.07
C ARG A 28 13.86 -11.73 -12.83
N GLU A 29 14.42 -11.51 -11.65
CA GLU A 29 13.68 -11.64 -10.39
C GLU A 29 12.51 -10.66 -10.49
N LYS A 30 11.31 -11.21 -10.72
CA LYS A 30 10.08 -10.43 -10.76
C LYS A 30 9.78 -9.99 -9.34
N GLY A 31 10.09 -8.73 -9.07
CA GLY A 31 9.80 -8.10 -7.79
C GLY A 31 11.03 -7.37 -7.28
N GLY A 32 11.17 -6.11 -7.68
CA GLY A 32 12.09 -5.19 -7.02
C GLY A 32 11.77 -5.10 -5.52
N THR A 33 12.78 -4.74 -4.73
CA THR A 33 12.63 -4.54 -3.28
C THR A 33 11.51 -3.54 -3.00
N ARG A 34 10.61 -3.91 -2.07
CA ARG A 34 9.48 -3.05 -1.69
C ARG A 34 10.02 -1.83 -0.93
N LYS A 35 9.88 -0.64 -1.51
CA LYS A 35 10.17 0.62 -0.83
C LYS A 35 8.95 1.02 0.00
N PHE A 36 9.09 1.04 1.32
CA PHE A 36 8.06 1.52 2.24
C PHE A 36 8.20 3.03 2.41
N VAL A 37 7.08 3.73 2.48
CA VAL A 37 7.04 5.18 2.66
C VAL A 37 7.00 5.50 4.15
N THR A 38 7.84 6.42 4.61
CA THR A 38 8.13 6.64 6.03
C THR A 38 7.54 7.93 6.59
N SER A 39 7.13 8.86 5.72
CA SER A 39 6.46 10.11 6.09
C SER A 39 5.25 10.41 5.20
N LEU A 40 4.34 11.26 5.67
CA LEU A 40 3.15 11.66 4.91
C LEU A 40 3.52 12.49 3.67
N GLU A 41 4.56 13.31 3.78
CA GLU A 41 5.08 14.12 2.68
C GLU A 41 5.71 13.24 1.58
N GLU A 42 6.38 12.16 1.98
CA GLU A 42 6.93 11.17 1.05
C GLU A 42 5.81 10.38 0.33
N MET A 43 4.66 10.17 0.98
CA MET A 43 3.48 9.54 0.34
C MET A 43 2.88 10.46 -0.73
N THR A 44 2.69 11.75 -0.42
CA THR A 44 2.07 12.69 -1.36
C THR A 44 2.94 12.90 -2.60
N LEU A 45 4.26 13.04 -2.41
CA LEU A 45 5.19 13.17 -3.53
C LEU A 45 5.22 11.93 -4.42
N ARG A 46 5.11 10.73 -3.82
CA ARG A 46 5.02 9.48 -4.57
C ARG A 46 3.73 9.41 -5.38
N ASP A 47 2.59 9.72 -4.77
CA ASP A 47 1.28 9.66 -5.41
C ASP A 47 1.21 10.65 -6.60
N GLU A 48 1.72 11.87 -6.41
CA GLU A 48 1.83 12.87 -7.49
C GLU A 48 2.71 12.38 -8.65
N GLN A 49 3.85 11.75 -8.35
CA GLN A 49 4.72 11.19 -9.39
C GLN A 49 4.05 10.02 -10.13
N GLU A 50 3.29 9.18 -9.43
CA GLU A 50 2.55 8.07 -10.04
C GLU A 50 1.43 8.61 -10.94
N ASP A 51 0.71 9.66 -10.53
CA ASP A 51 -0.33 10.31 -11.33
C ASP A 51 0.23 10.99 -12.58
N LEU A 52 1.39 11.66 -12.48
CA LEU A 52 2.10 12.20 -13.64
C LEU A 52 2.52 11.10 -14.62
N LYS A 53 3.03 9.97 -14.12
CA LYS A 53 3.37 8.81 -14.97
C LYS A 53 2.13 8.21 -15.63
N GLN A 54 1.01 8.10 -14.91
CA GLN A 54 -0.23 7.55 -15.44
C GLN A 54 -0.86 8.47 -16.49
N SER A 55 -0.89 9.78 -16.24
CA SER A 55 -1.38 10.77 -17.19
C SER A 55 -0.51 10.84 -18.45
N ALA A 56 0.82 10.78 -18.33
CA ALA A 56 1.72 10.69 -19.48
C ALA A 56 1.49 9.41 -20.30
N ARG A 57 1.31 8.25 -19.64
CA ARG A 57 0.94 7.00 -20.31
C ARG A 57 -0.41 7.10 -21.02
N LYS A 58 -1.38 7.77 -20.40
CA LYS A 58 -2.71 7.99 -20.97
C LYS A 58 -2.65 8.93 -22.18
N ALA A 59 -1.86 10.00 -22.11
CA ALA A 59 -1.62 10.91 -23.22
C ALA A 59 -1.02 10.20 -24.42
N ARG A 60 -0.01 9.32 -24.21
CA ARG A 60 0.57 8.49 -25.28
C ARG A 60 -0.44 7.50 -25.88
N ARG A 61 -1.39 7.00 -25.10
CA ARG A 61 -2.46 6.11 -25.61
C ARG A 61 -3.50 6.87 -26.42
N ASP A 62 -3.78 8.12 -26.06
CA ASP A 62 -4.77 8.97 -26.72
C ASP A 62 -4.26 9.54 -28.06
N ASP A 63 -2.94 9.77 -28.17
CA ASP A 63 -2.28 10.32 -29.38
C ASP A 63 -2.02 9.28 -30.49
N GLY A 64 -2.32 7.99 -30.26
CA GLY A 64 -2.31 6.99 -31.33
C GLY A 64 -0.94 6.61 -31.91
N GLU A 65 0.18 6.95 -31.26
CA GLU A 65 1.50 6.38 -31.61
C GLU A 65 1.58 4.91 -31.18
N ASP A 66 1.20 4.01 -32.09
CA ASP A 66 1.61 2.60 -32.09
C ASP A 66 3.12 2.54 -32.38
N GLY A 67 3.95 2.27 -31.36
CA GLY A 67 5.40 2.41 -31.55
C GLY A 67 6.34 1.95 -30.45
N SER A 68 6.32 0.65 -30.14
CA SER A 68 7.42 -0.11 -29.51
C SER A 68 7.79 0.19 -28.04
N ASP A 69 7.47 -0.80 -27.18
CA ASP A 69 8.15 -1.08 -25.93
C ASP A 69 9.66 -1.23 -26.18
N LYS A 70 10.42 -0.17 -25.88
CA LYS A 70 11.82 -0.27 -25.51
C LYS A 70 11.99 0.45 -24.17
N ASP A 71 11.74 -0.30 -23.11
CA ASP A 71 12.35 -0.05 -21.80
C ASP A 71 13.87 -0.02 -21.99
N SER A 72 14.39 1.17 -22.20
CA SER A 72 15.81 1.49 -21.99
C SER A 72 15.86 2.28 -20.70
N ASP A 73 15.86 1.56 -19.58
CA ASP A 73 16.27 2.09 -18.28
C ASP A 73 17.78 2.39 -18.35
N ASP A 74 18.14 3.53 -18.93
CA ASP A 74 19.42 4.18 -18.65
C ASP A 74 19.19 5.10 -17.45
N ALA A 75 19.44 4.53 -16.27
CA ALA A 75 19.45 5.26 -15.02
C ALA A 75 20.75 6.07 -14.95
N SER A 76 20.67 7.39 -15.17
CA SER A 76 21.60 8.33 -14.53
C SER A 76 21.07 8.61 -13.12
N GLY A 77 21.40 7.69 -12.21
CA GLY A 77 21.35 7.99 -10.79
C GLY A 77 22.43 9.01 -10.46
N SER A 78 22.01 10.25 -10.19
CA SER A 78 22.83 11.20 -9.45
C SER A 78 22.62 10.88 -7.98
N GLU A 79 23.60 10.20 -7.40
CA GLU A 79 23.80 10.14 -5.95
C GLU A 79 24.18 11.56 -5.51
N ASP A 80 23.36 12.18 -4.66
CA ASP A 80 23.76 13.39 -3.95
C ASP A 80 23.43 13.15 -2.48
N GLU A 81 24.44 12.68 -1.76
CA GLU A 81 24.44 12.60 -0.30
C GLU A 81 24.69 14.01 0.25
N GLY A 82 23.92 14.39 1.26
CA GLY A 82 24.13 15.65 1.96
C GLY A 82 25.46 15.65 2.71
N ASP A 83 26.25 16.70 2.48
CA ASP A 83 27.29 17.17 3.39
C ASP A 83 27.10 18.68 3.56
N ASP A 84 26.88 19.09 4.81
CA ASP A 84 26.86 20.48 5.23
C ASP A 84 28.21 21.13 4.90
N ASN A 85 28.20 22.35 4.34
CA ASN A 85 29.00 23.51 4.74
C ASN A 85 29.05 24.57 3.62
N ASP A 86 28.62 25.77 4.00
CA ASP A 86 29.11 27.08 3.55
C ASP A 86 29.00 27.54 2.08
N VAL A 87 28.45 28.75 2.00
CA VAL A 87 28.69 29.87 1.07
C VAL A 87 28.12 29.85 -0.37
N GLU A 88 27.37 30.95 -0.59
CA GLU A 88 27.25 31.75 -1.82
C GLU A 88 26.01 31.53 -2.71
N LEU A 89 25.06 32.44 -2.53
CA LEU A 89 23.94 32.74 -3.42
C LEU A 89 24.47 33.18 -4.80
N VAL A 90 24.59 32.25 -5.75
CA VAL A 90 24.86 32.58 -7.16
C VAL A 90 23.58 32.45 -7.97
N ALA A 91 23.03 33.60 -8.35
CA ALA A 91 21.92 33.74 -9.27
C ALA A 91 22.23 33.06 -10.60
N PHE A 92 21.43 32.07 -11.01
CA PHE A 92 21.57 31.45 -12.32
C PHE A 92 20.95 32.37 -13.38
N GLU A 93 21.82 33.13 -14.04
CA GLU A 93 21.52 33.95 -15.21
C GLU A 93 21.02 33.05 -16.35
N ARG A 94 19.82 33.33 -16.83
CA ARG A 94 19.17 32.62 -17.94
C ARG A 94 19.89 32.95 -19.25
N VAL A 95 20.86 32.13 -19.63
CA VAL A 95 21.41 32.12 -20.99
C VAL A 95 20.31 31.67 -21.95
N PRO A 96 19.91 32.49 -22.96
CA PRO A 96 19.02 32.03 -24.01
C PRO A 96 19.81 31.10 -24.92
N SER A 97 19.59 29.79 -24.79
CA SER A 97 20.02 28.85 -25.83
C SER A 97 19.21 29.12 -27.09
N ASN A 98 19.93 29.32 -28.19
CA ASN A 98 19.37 29.49 -29.52
C ASN A 98 18.38 28.36 -29.82
N SER A 99 17.17 28.76 -30.19
CA SER A 99 16.05 27.87 -30.51
C SER A 99 16.43 26.89 -31.62
N LEU A 100 16.46 25.60 -31.27
CA LEU A 100 16.34 24.47 -32.19
C LEU A 100 14.87 24.28 -32.64
N PHE A 101 14.14 25.39 -32.78
CA PHE A 101 12.83 25.46 -33.42
C PHE A 101 12.84 26.74 -34.25
N GLY A 102 13.42 26.63 -35.45
CA GLY A 102 13.30 27.63 -36.48
C GLY A 102 11.87 27.68 -36.98
N PHE A 103 11.02 28.48 -36.35
CA PHE A 103 9.79 28.94 -36.97
C PHE A 103 10.17 30.01 -38.01
N ALA A 104 10.53 29.54 -39.21
CA ALA A 104 10.73 30.41 -40.36
C ALA A 104 9.39 31.01 -40.78
N THR A 105 9.22 32.30 -40.51
CA THR A 105 8.29 33.16 -41.22
C THR A 105 8.80 33.36 -42.65
N LYS A 106 8.44 32.45 -43.56
CA LYS A 106 8.45 32.72 -45.00
C LYS A 106 7.18 32.18 -45.62
N ALA A 107 6.44 33.12 -46.20
CA ALA A 107 5.37 32.85 -47.13
C ALA A 107 5.88 31.95 -48.27
N ASP A 108 5.33 30.75 -48.37
CA ASP A 108 4.73 30.22 -49.60
C ASP A 108 3.99 28.93 -49.25
N GLY A 109 2.66 28.93 -49.37
CA GLY A 109 1.78 27.89 -48.86
C GLY A 109 1.68 26.67 -49.78
N PRO A 110 1.38 25.47 -49.23
CA PRO A 110 0.95 24.34 -50.04
C PRO A 110 -0.50 24.57 -50.49
N VAL A 111 -0.69 24.70 -51.80
CA VAL A 111 -1.97 24.83 -52.48
C VAL A 111 -2.79 23.55 -52.27
N LEU A 112 -3.75 23.59 -51.34
CA LEU A 112 -4.80 22.56 -51.23
C LEU A 112 -5.80 22.74 -52.39
N PRO A 113 -6.17 21.68 -53.12
CA PRO A 113 -7.24 21.78 -54.11
C PRO A 113 -8.56 22.08 -53.41
N HIS A 114 -9.09 23.24 -53.75
CA HIS A 114 -10.37 23.81 -53.36
C HIS A 114 -11.50 22.78 -53.48
N GLN A 115 -12.11 22.42 -52.34
CA GLN A 115 -13.33 21.65 -52.28
C GLN A 115 -14.44 22.50 -52.90
N GLN A 116 -14.76 22.21 -54.16
CA GLN A 116 -15.75 22.92 -54.94
C GLN A 116 -17.10 22.91 -54.21
N GLU A 117 -17.54 24.09 -53.76
CA GLU A 117 -18.93 24.37 -53.47
C GLU A 117 -19.74 24.07 -54.74
N LYS A 118 -20.47 22.96 -54.73
CA LYS A 118 -21.44 22.65 -55.78
C LYS A 118 -22.54 23.70 -55.70
N LYS A 119 -22.42 24.75 -56.50
CA LYS A 119 -23.52 25.65 -56.84
C LYS A 119 -24.59 24.81 -57.53
N VAL A 120 -25.56 24.32 -56.77
CA VAL A 120 -26.78 23.72 -57.30
C VAL A 120 -27.65 24.85 -57.87
N GLY A 121 -27.27 25.31 -59.06
CA GLY A 121 -28.12 26.11 -59.93
C GLY A 121 -29.18 25.21 -60.55
N GLY A 122 -30.45 25.56 -60.35
CA GLY A 122 -31.58 24.87 -60.95
C GLY A 122 -32.83 24.89 -60.07
N PHE A 123 -33.95 24.43 -60.65
CA PHE A 123 -35.31 24.39 -60.08
C PHE A 123 -35.40 23.79 -58.65
N ALA A 124 -34.40 23.01 -58.22
CA ALA A 124 -34.28 22.44 -56.88
C ALA A 124 -34.02 23.48 -55.76
N ALA A 125 -33.41 24.64 -56.07
CA ALA A 125 -33.21 25.72 -55.10
C ALA A 125 -34.49 26.55 -54.84
N ILE A 126 -35.42 26.56 -55.81
CA ILE A 126 -36.69 27.29 -55.74
C ILE A 126 -37.81 26.39 -55.22
N ALA A 127 -37.78 25.09 -55.52
CA ALA A 127 -38.70 24.10 -54.99
C ALA A 127 -38.40 23.78 -53.51
N LYS A 128 -38.64 24.75 -52.62
CA LYS A 128 -38.77 24.53 -51.18
C LYS A 128 -39.95 23.60 -50.95
N ARG A 129 -39.71 22.30 -50.94
CA ARG A 129 -40.68 21.28 -50.55
C ARG A 129 -41.05 21.53 -49.09
N GLN A 130 -42.10 22.31 -48.84
CA GLN A 130 -42.76 22.35 -47.55
C GLN A 130 -43.42 20.99 -47.34
N ASN A 131 -42.64 20.05 -46.82
CA ASN A 131 -43.19 18.79 -46.36
C ASN A 131 -43.97 19.09 -45.07
N PRO A 132 -45.31 19.00 -45.06
CA PRO A 132 -46.12 19.29 -43.87
C PRO A 132 -45.84 18.30 -42.72
N ASN A 133 -45.15 17.19 -43.01
CA ASN A 133 -44.69 16.20 -42.03
C ASN A 133 -43.19 16.33 -41.68
N ALA A 134 -42.49 17.38 -42.15
CA ALA A 134 -41.14 17.66 -41.69
C ALA A 134 -41.19 18.03 -40.21
N LYS A 135 -40.70 17.12 -39.36
CA LYS A 135 -40.53 17.34 -37.93
C LYS A 135 -39.82 18.68 -37.72
N LYS A 136 -40.49 19.64 -37.07
CA LYS A 136 -39.89 20.94 -36.73
C LYS A 136 -38.58 20.68 -35.97
N PRO A 137 -37.50 21.45 -36.20
CA PRO A 137 -36.23 21.26 -35.51
C PRO A 137 -36.36 21.75 -34.05
N SER A 138 -37.07 20.99 -33.22
CA SER A 138 -37.25 21.26 -31.79
C SER A 138 -36.01 20.93 -30.95
N SER A 139 -34.94 20.43 -31.58
CA SER A 139 -33.67 20.11 -30.93
C SER A 139 -32.60 21.21 -31.04
N LYS A 140 -32.94 22.41 -31.56
CA LYS A 140 -32.02 23.54 -31.49
C LYS A 140 -31.96 24.04 -30.05
N VAL A 141 -30.82 23.82 -29.41
CA VAL A 141 -30.43 24.39 -28.11
C VAL A 141 -30.80 25.87 -28.10
N MET A 142 -31.82 26.23 -27.30
CA MET A 142 -32.18 27.64 -27.11
C MET A 142 -31.02 28.34 -26.41
N LYS A 143 -30.70 29.55 -26.88
CA LYS A 143 -29.63 30.35 -26.28
C LYS A 143 -30.16 30.94 -24.99
N ALA A 144 -29.31 31.05 -23.97
CA ALA A 144 -29.70 31.55 -22.65
C ALA A 144 -30.36 32.95 -22.68
N LYS A 145 -30.12 33.75 -23.73
CA LYS A 145 -30.74 35.07 -23.94
C LYS A 145 -32.23 35.02 -24.34
N ASP A 146 -32.70 33.88 -24.85
CA ASP A 146 -34.08 33.68 -25.30
C ASP A 146 -34.95 32.99 -24.22
N MET A 147 -34.39 32.70 -23.05
CA MET A 147 -35.12 32.11 -21.93
C MET A 147 -35.78 33.22 -21.10
N ASP A 148 -37.10 33.37 -21.26
CA ASP A 148 -37.92 34.28 -20.46
C ASP A 148 -38.04 33.77 -19.01
N ALA A 149 -37.57 34.56 -18.05
CA ALA A 149 -37.61 34.23 -16.62
C ALA A 149 -39.03 34.26 -16.03
N SER A 150 -40.01 34.78 -16.77
CA SER A 150 -41.43 34.81 -16.37
C SER A 150 -42.25 33.62 -16.89
N ALA A 151 -41.64 32.70 -17.66
CA ALA A 151 -42.34 31.50 -18.13
C ALA A 151 -42.57 30.51 -16.99
N ALA A 152 -43.81 30.01 -16.86
CA ALA A 152 -44.16 29.01 -15.85
C ALA A 152 -43.18 27.82 -15.89
N PRO A 153 -42.74 27.30 -14.73
CA PRO A 153 -41.72 26.26 -14.67
C PRO A 153 -42.18 25.08 -15.52
N GLN A 154 -41.34 24.73 -16.49
CA GLN A 154 -41.61 23.61 -17.38
C GLN A 154 -41.81 22.36 -16.52
N GLN A 155 -43.02 21.79 -16.59
CA GLN A 155 -43.33 20.59 -15.81
C GLN A 155 -42.44 19.46 -16.30
N LEU A 156 -41.46 19.09 -15.48
CA LEU A 156 -40.53 18.01 -15.76
C LEU A 156 -41.29 16.75 -16.16
N SER A 157 -40.79 16.09 -17.20
CA SER A 157 -41.32 14.79 -17.65
C SER A 157 -41.29 13.81 -16.47
N ARG A 158 -42.25 12.87 -16.44
CA ARG A 158 -42.29 11.82 -15.40
C ARG A 158 -40.92 11.15 -15.22
N ARG A 159 -40.23 10.90 -16.33
CA ARG A 159 -38.88 10.31 -16.34
C ARG A 159 -37.82 11.20 -15.70
N GLU A 160 -37.92 12.50 -15.87
CA GLU A 160 -37.00 13.48 -15.28
C GLU A 160 -37.26 13.64 -13.78
N ARG A 161 -38.52 13.58 -13.34
CA ARG A 161 -38.88 13.58 -11.91
C ARG A 161 -38.33 12.34 -11.19
N GLU A 162 -38.56 11.16 -11.77
CA GLU A 162 -38.05 9.90 -11.21
C GLU A 162 -36.50 9.89 -11.18
N ALA A 163 -35.83 10.47 -12.18
CA ALA A 163 -34.36 10.60 -12.19
C ALA A 163 -33.86 11.53 -11.06
N ILE A 164 -34.47 12.70 -10.88
CA ILE A 164 -34.10 13.64 -9.82
C ILE A 164 -34.39 13.06 -8.43
N GLU A 165 -35.50 12.33 -8.27
CA GLU A 165 -35.81 11.66 -7.00
C GLU A 165 -34.81 10.55 -6.69
N LYS A 166 -34.38 9.79 -7.69
CA LYS A 166 -33.32 8.78 -7.54
C LYS A 166 -32.00 9.43 -7.14
N GLU A 167 -31.59 10.49 -7.81
CA GLU A 167 -30.37 11.25 -7.47
C GLU A 167 -30.45 11.82 -6.04
N ARG A 168 -31.61 12.36 -5.64
CA ARG A 168 -31.83 12.85 -4.27
C ARG A 168 -31.77 11.74 -3.24
N ALA A 169 -32.32 10.57 -3.53
CA ALA A 169 -32.28 9.41 -2.64
C ALA A 169 -30.85 8.89 -2.46
N GLU A 170 -30.09 8.79 -3.55
CA GLU A 170 -28.67 8.42 -3.53
C GLU A 170 -27.84 9.44 -2.75
N ALA A 171 -28.02 10.73 -3.01
CA ALA A 171 -27.35 11.80 -2.26
C ALA A 171 -27.71 11.78 -0.76
N TYR A 172 -28.97 11.51 -0.43
CA TYR A 172 -29.41 11.39 0.96
C TYR A 172 -28.80 10.18 1.66
N TYR A 173 -28.76 9.03 0.98
CA TYR A 173 -28.12 7.82 1.49
C TYR A 173 -26.63 8.05 1.72
N LEU A 174 -25.93 8.64 0.75
CA LEU A 174 -24.51 9.00 0.87
C LEU A 174 -24.28 9.96 2.05
N LYS A 175 -25.12 10.98 2.20
CA LYS A 175 -25.05 11.90 3.33
C LYS A 175 -25.20 11.17 4.67
N LYS A 176 -26.16 10.25 4.79
CA LYS A 176 -26.34 9.44 6.00
C LYS A 176 -25.18 8.49 6.26
N HIS A 177 -24.63 7.89 5.21
CA HIS A 177 -23.49 7.00 5.31
C HIS A 177 -22.25 7.75 5.81
N LEU A 178 -21.99 8.94 5.24
CA LEU A 178 -20.91 9.82 5.70
C LEU A 178 -21.14 10.31 7.14
N ALA A 179 -22.39 10.55 7.54
CA ALA A 179 -22.74 10.89 8.91
C ALA A 179 -22.60 9.71 9.90
N GLY A 180 -22.36 8.49 9.41
CA GLY A 180 -22.29 7.30 10.26
C GLY A 180 -23.65 6.77 10.72
N GLU A 181 -24.75 7.20 10.11
CA GLU A 181 -26.10 6.81 10.53
C GLU A 181 -26.57 5.49 9.89
N THR A 182 -26.04 5.13 8.72
CA THR A 182 -26.36 3.86 8.07
C THR A 182 -25.81 2.68 8.86
N ASP A 183 -26.48 1.53 8.81
CA ASP A 183 -26.06 0.35 9.56
C ASP A 183 -24.67 -0.15 9.14
N GLU A 184 -24.29 0.07 7.88
CA GLU A 184 -22.95 -0.22 7.36
C GLU A 184 -21.90 0.68 8.01
N ALA A 185 -22.11 2.00 7.97
CA ALA A 185 -21.17 2.94 8.58
C ALA A 185 -21.07 2.76 10.11
N LYS A 186 -22.18 2.42 10.79
CA LYS A 186 -22.17 2.07 12.22
C LYS A 186 -21.32 0.84 12.51
N LYS A 187 -21.41 -0.20 11.68
CA LYS A 187 -20.59 -1.42 11.83
C LYS A 187 -19.12 -1.11 11.60
N ASP A 188 -18.79 -0.31 10.60
CA ASP A 188 -17.42 0.09 10.32
C ASP A 188 -16.83 0.93 11.46
N LEU A 189 -17.60 1.88 12.00
CA LEU A 189 -17.21 2.66 13.18
C LEU A 189 -17.03 1.76 14.41
N ALA A 190 -17.92 0.78 14.64
CA ALA A 190 -17.79 -0.16 15.73
C ALA A 190 -16.53 -1.03 15.59
N ARG A 191 -16.21 -1.49 14.37
CA ARG A 191 -14.98 -2.21 14.06
C ARG A 191 -13.74 -1.34 14.33
N LEU A 192 -13.77 -0.08 13.91
CA LEU A 192 -12.67 0.86 14.18
C LEU A 192 -12.50 1.13 15.68
N ALA A 193 -13.60 1.26 16.43
CA ALA A 193 -13.58 1.44 17.88
C ALA A 193 -12.99 0.22 18.60
N GLU A 194 -13.35 -1.00 18.18
CA GLU A 194 -12.76 -2.23 18.72
C GLU A 194 -11.25 -2.30 18.47
N VAL A 195 -10.80 -1.92 17.27
CA VAL A 195 -9.36 -1.88 16.95
C VAL A 195 -8.64 -0.83 17.81
N LYS A 196 -9.23 0.36 18.00
CA LYS A 196 -8.67 1.38 18.89
C LYS A 196 -8.58 0.87 20.33
N ARG A 197 -9.66 0.29 20.86
CA ARG A 197 -9.67 -0.31 22.21
C ARG A 197 -8.59 -1.38 22.37
N ARG A 198 -8.43 -2.26 21.37
CA ARG A 198 -7.39 -3.30 21.39
C ARG A 198 -5.98 -2.73 21.36
N ARG A 199 -5.76 -1.62 20.64
CA ARG A 199 -4.46 -0.93 20.63
C ARG A 199 -4.19 -0.26 21.97
N GLU A 200 -5.16 0.48 22.49
CA GLU A 200 -5.08 1.12 23.80
C GLU A 200 -4.84 0.10 24.92
N GLU A 201 -5.58 -1.03 24.94
CA GLU A 201 -5.35 -2.12 25.89
C GLU A 201 -3.95 -2.74 25.75
N ALA A 202 -3.44 -2.88 24.53
CA ALA A 202 -2.09 -3.41 24.30
C ALA A 202 -1.00 -2.41 24.72
N GLU A 203 -1.20 -1.12 24.51
CA GLU A 203 -0.31 -0.06 24.96
C GLU A 203 -0.33 0.07 26.48
N GLN A 204 -1.51 0.02 27.10
CA GLN A 204 -1.66 -0.01 28.57
C GLN A 204 -0.98 -1.25 29.15
N ARG A 205 -1.21 -2.45 28.60
CA ARG A 205 -0.52 -3.67 29.07
C ARG A 205 1.01 -3.56 28.96
N LYS A 206 1.52 -2.96 27.88
CA LYS A 206 2.97 -2.74 27.75
C LYS A 206 3.49 -1.75 28.79
N GLN A 207 2.77 -0.66 29.05
CA GLN A 207 3.13 0.31 30.07
C GLN A 207 3.09 -0.30 31.48
N ASP A 208 2.06 -1.11 31.79
CA ASP A 208 1.94 -1.80 33.07
C ASP A 208 3.04 -2.86 33.24
N GLU A 209 3.36 -3.62 32.20
CA GLU A 209 4.47 -4.59 32.21
C GLU A 209 5.83 -3.90 32.38
N GLU A 210 6.05 -2.76 31.72
CA GLU A 210 7.28 -1.97 31.85
C GLU A 210 7.38 -1.33 33.24
N ALA A 211 6.29 -0.77 33.77
CA ALA A 211 6.24 -0.24 35.12
C ALA A 211 6.47 -1.33 36.17
N ALA A 212 5.84 -2.50 36.02
CA ALA A 212 6.06 -3.66 36.88
C ALA A 212 7.49 -4.20 36.76
N ALA A 213 8.08 -4.20 35.57
CA ALA A 213 9.48 -4.58 35.36
C ALA A 213 10.44 -3.56 36.00
N ALA A 214 10.15 -2.27 35.92
CA ALA A 214 10.92 -1.22 36.56
C ALA A 214 10.82 -1.27 38.09
N GLU A 215 9.63 -1.51 38.63
CA GLU A 215 9.39 -1.77 40.06
C GLU A 215 10.11 -3.05 40.51
N ARG A 216 10.08 -4.12 39.72
CA ARG A 216 10.80 -5.37 40.00
C ARG A 216 12.32 -5.21 39.90
N ALA A 217 12.82 -4.34 39.03
CA ALA A 217 14.25 -4.00 38.96
C ALA A 217 14.69 -3.15 40.16
N LYS A 218 13.82 -2.26 40.65
CA LYS A 218 14.07 -1.45 41.86
C LYS A 218 13.96 -2.27 43.15
N SER A 219 12.93 -3.12 43.27
CA SER A 219 12.71 -4.02 44.41
C SER A 219 13.58 -5.28 44.38
N GLY A 220 14.12 -5.67 43.21
CA GLY A 220 15.16 -6.68 43.09
C GLY A 220 16.49 -6.32 43.78
N LYS A 221 16.63 -5.07 44.26
CA LYS A 221 17.73 -4.64 45.14
C LYS A 221 17.37 -4.65 46.63
N THR A 222 16.12 -4.94 46.99
CA THR A 222 15.64 -5.12 48.37
C THR A 222 14.70 -6.32 48.43
N VAL A 223 15.33 -7.49 48.51
CA VAL A 223 14.69 -8.77 48.84
C VAL A 223 13.97 -8.63 50.19
N GLN A 224 12.64 -8.62 50.15
CA GLN A 224 11.83 -9.14 51.25
C GLN A 224 11.04 -10.31 50.68
N VAL A 225 11.61 -11.50 50.87
CA VAL A 225 10.90 -12.78 50.81
C VAL A 225 9.84 -12.70 51.90
N LYS A 226 8.56 -12.63 51.51
CA LYS A 226 7.49 -12.99 52.43
C LYS A 226 7.36 -14.50 52.31
N ASP A 227 7.49 -15.15 53.44
CA ASP A 227 7.43 -16.60 53.59
C ASP A 227 6.09 -17.13 53.07
N ASP A 228 6.11 -17.80 51.93
CA ASP A 228 5.03 -18.69 51.49
C ASP A 228 5.12 -19.98 52.32
N ASP A 229 4.91 -19.84 53.62
CA ASP A 229 4.85 -20.88 54.65
C ASP A 229 3.45 -21.53 54.73
N GLU A 230 2.68 -21.46 53.64
CA GLU A 230 1.43 -22.19 53.52
C GLU A 230 1.71 -23.66 53.13
N PRO A 231 1.08 -24.64 53.81
CA PRO A 231 1.27 -26.04 53.51
C PRO A 231 0.82 -26.34 52.08
N LEU A 232 1.74 -26.78 51.23
CA LEU A 232 1.44 -27.10 49.85
C LEU A 232 0.73 -28.46 49.79
N ASP A 233 -0.52 -28.47 49.29
CA ASP A 233 -1.25 -29.72 49.06
C ASP A 233 -0.45 -30.69 48.16
N ALA A 234 -0.45 -31.98 48.49
CA ALA A 234 0.34 -33.00 47.82
C ALA A 234 0.08 -33.08 46.30
N ARG A 235 -1.12 -32.68 45.86
CA ARG A 235 -1.46 -32.55 44.43
C ARG A 235 -0.73 -31.39 43.76
N ALA A 236 -0.60 -30.26 44.45
CA ALA A 236 0.12 -29.09 43.96
C ALA A 236 1.61 -29.41 43.82
N ILE A 237 2.21 -30.07 44.81
CA ILE A 237 3.63 -30.47 44.80
C ILE A 237 3.95 -31.33 43.57
N LYS A 238 3.09 -32.31 43.24
CA LYS A 238 3.30 -33.19 42.07
C LYS A 238 3.26 -32.43 40.73
N ALA A 239 2.46 -31.37 40.65
CA ALA A 239 2.31 -30.54 39.46
C ALA A 239 3.50 -29.60 39.23
N LEU A 240 4.29 -29.29 40.26
CA LEU A 240 5.43 -28.38 40.16
C LEU A 240 6.50 -28.88 39.18
N LYS A 241 7.17 -27.92 38.53
CA LYS A 241 8.33 -28.16 37.66
C LYS A 241 9.56 -28.52 38.52
N PRO A 242 10.53 -29.30 38.00
CA PRO A 242 11.71 -29.71 38.76
C PRO A 242 12.55 -28.53 39.28
N ALA A 243 12.59 -27.40 38.58
CA ALA A 243 13.26 -26.19 39.07
C ALA A 243 12.57 -25.62 40.32
N ALA A 244 11.24 -25.47 40.29
CA ALA A 244 10.45 -24.99 41.43
C ALA A 244 10.54 -25.93 42.64
N LEU A 245 10.57 -27.25 42.42
CA LEU A 245 10.79 -28.23 43.48
C LEU A 245 12.16 -28.07 44.14
N LYS A 246 13.21 -27.79 43.36
CA LYS A 246 14.55 -27.55 43.92
C LYS A 246 14.61 -26.25 44.72
N GLU A 247 13.97 -25.18 44.27
CA GLU A 247 13.91 -23.93 45.04
C GLU A 247 13.16 -24.16 46.36
N LYS A 248 12.00 -24.83 46.33
CA LYS A 248 11.25 -25.16 47.56
C LYS A 248 12.02 -26.08 48.52
N LEU A 249 12.83 -27.00 48.00
CA LEU A 249 13.72 -27.83 48.81
C LEU A 249 14.90 -27.03 49.38
N LYS A 250 15.48 -26.08 48.63
CA LYS A 250 16.52 -25.17 49.15
C LYS A 250 15.97 -24.25 50.25
N GLU A 251 14.78 -23.70 50.05
CA GLU A 251 14.10 -22.85 51.04
C GLU A 251 13.88 -23.58 52.37
N ARG A 252 13.73 -24.91 52.33
CA ARG A 252 13.53 -25.77 53.51
C ARG A 252 14.81 -26.51 53.95
N ASP A 253 15.97 -26.18 53.36
CA ASP A 253 17.27 -26.83 53.61
C ASP A 253 17.31 -28.36 53.35
N LEU A 254 16.47 -28.89 52.46
CA LEU A 254 16.51 -30.28 51.99
C LEU A 254 17.40 -30.47 50.76
N SER A 255 17.92 -31.69 50.59
CA SER A 255 18.75 -32.06 49.43
C SER A 255 18.00 -31.92 48.09
N THR A 256 18.65 -31.27 47.12
CA THR A 256 18.12 -31.01 45.75
C THR A 256 18.57 -32.04 44.71
N GLN A 257 19.34 -33.07 45.11
CA GLN A 257 19.82 -34.11 44.21
C GLN A 257 18.71 -35.12 43.88
N GLY A 258 18.80 -35.78 42.73
CA GLY A 258 17.90 -36.88 42.35
C GLY A 258 16.84 -36.56 41.30
N GLN A 259 15.98 -37.54 41.04
CA GLN A 259 14.90 -37.42 40.05
C GLN A 259 13.70 -36.62 40.59
N LYS A 260 12.84 -36.10 39.70
CA LYS A 260 11.65 -35.32 40.09
C LYS A 260 10.78 -36.04 41.14
N LYS A 261 10.62 -37.36 41.02
CA LYS A 261 9.81 -38.15 41.96
C LYS A 261 10.38 -38.11 43.38
N GLU A 262 11.70 -38.19 43.52
CA GLU A 262 12.39 -38.14 44.81
C GLU A 262 12.34 -36.74 45.42
N LEU A 263 12.44 -35.69 44.59
CA LEU A 263 12.27 -34.30 45.02
C LEU A 263 10.84 -34.04 45.54
N VAL A 264 9.84 -34.56 44.83
CA VAL A 264 8.43 -34.50 45.24
C VAL A 264 8.20 -35.25 46.53
N GLN A 265 8.73 -36.48 46.65
CA GLN A 265 8.54 -37.31 47.83
C GLN A 265 9.15 -36.65 49.07
N ARG A 266 10.39 -36.16 49.00
CA ARG A 266 11.01 -35.42 50.11
C ARG A 266 10.21 -34.19 50.55
N LEU A 267 9.65 -33.44 49.60
CA LEU A 267 8.82 -32.27 49.94
C LEU A 267 7.51 -32.71 50.59
N ILE A 268 6.87 -33.77 50.10
CA ILE A 268 5.65 -34.32 50.72
C ILE A 268 5.95 -34.86 52.13
N ASP A 269 7.05 -35.58 52.31
CA ASP A 269 7.44 -36.14 53.61
C ASP A 269 7.67 -35.01 54.63
N TYR A 270 8.37 -33.94 54.24
CA TYR A 270 8.57 -32.76 55.07
C TYR A 270 7.27 -32.02 55.41
N GLU A 271 6.38 -31.81 54.44
CA GLU A 271 5.08 -31.16 54.69
C GLU A 271 4.18 -32.03 55.59
N ASN A 272 4.24 -33.36 55.47
CA ASN A 272 3.54 -34.28 56.35
C ASN A 272 4.11 -34.25 57.77
N GLU A 273 5.43 -34.21 57.93
CA GLU A 273 6.10 -34.06 59.24
C GLU A 273 5.77 -32.72 59.91
N ARG A 274 5.63 -31.65 59.12
CA ARG A 274 5.21 -30.32 59.58
C ARG A 274 3.73 -30.24 59.97
N ALA A 275 2.88 -31.07 59.36
CA ALA A 275 1.44 -31.08 59.60
C ALA A 275 1.01 -31.91 60.83
N ILE A 276 1.93 -32.69 61.41
CA ILE A 276 1.73 -33.46 62.66
C ILE A 276 2.08 -32.58 63.87
#